data_AF-A0A078LTW0-F1
#
_entry.id   AF-A0A078LTW0-F1
#
_cell.length_a   1.000
_cell.length_b   1.000
_cell.length_c   1.000
_cell.angle_alpha   90.00
_cell.angle_beta   90.00
_cell.angle_gamma   90.00
#
_symmetry.space_group_name_H-M   'P 1'
#
loop_
_entity.id
_entity.type
_entity.pdbx_description
1 polymer ?
#
loop_
_entity_poly.entity_id
_entity_poly.type
_entity_poly.pdbx_seq_one_letter_code
_entity_poly.pdbx_strand_id
1 'polypeptide(L)'
;MDDLLFPIHHGILHYPGFDVLPPFVVHRTSRIDEVRFAGLCEALGERLDNLWRTEPIAYRKQNAGDYEIPALTLKADVAPGQKGFAAHVLQPQA
;
A
#
# COMPACT_ATOMS: atom_id res chain seq x y z
N MET A 1 2.79 7.03 -7.23
CA MET A 1 3.27 7.24 -5.85
C MET A 1 3.56 5.91 -5.18
N ASP A 2 2.71 4.91 -5.40
CA ASP A 2 2.82 3.58 -4.77
C ASP A 2 4.15 2.89 -5.05
N ASP A 3 4.64 2.90 -6.30
CA ASP A 3 5.95 2.33 -6.64
C ASP A 3 7.12 3.01 -5.88
N LEU A 4 7.03 4.32 -5.65
CA LEU A 4 8.05 5.06 -4.90
C LEU A 4 8.04 4.69 -3.41
N LEU A 5 6.85 4.42 -2.86
CA LEU A 5 6.67 4.03 -1.47
C LEU A 5 6.85 2.53 -1.24
N PHE A 6 6.89 1.71 -2.29
CA PHE A 6 7.00 0.25 -2.19
C PHE A 6 8.17 -0.22 -1.30
N PRO A 7 9.40 0.32 -1.41
CA PRO A 7 10.49 -0.10 -0.53
C PRO A 7 10.21 0.12 0.97
N ILE A 8 9.42 1.15 1.32
CA ILE A 8 9.03 1.44 2.70
C ILE A 8 7.83 0.58 3.10
N HIS A 9 6.74 0.64 2.33
CA HIS A 9 5.50 -0.07 2.64
C HIS A 9 5.68 -1.57 2.62
N HIS A 10 6.26 -2.13 1.56
CA HIS A 10 6.48 -3.57 1.44
C HIS A 10 7.75 -3.99 2.20
N GLY A 11 8.87 -3.30 1.96
CA GLY A 11 10.18 -3.72 2.44
C GLY A 11 10.46 -3.46 3.93
N ILE A 12 9.78 -2.48 4.55
CA ILE A 12 10.01 -2.11 5.96
C ILE A 12 8.79 -2.38 6.83
N LEU A 13 7.58 -2.04 6.38
CA LEU A 13 6.37 -2.19 7.19
C LEU A 13 5.72 -3.57 7.02
N HIS A 14 5.44 -4.00 5.79
CA HIS A 14 4.82 -5.31 5.56
C HIS A 14 5.76 -6.46 5.91
N TYR A 15 7.06 -6.34 5.60
CA TYR A 15 8.07 -7.37 5.83
C TYR A 15 8.06 -7.97 7.25
N PRO A 16 8.04 -7.18 8.35
CA PRO A 16 7.91 -7.70 9.71
C PRO A 16 6.47 -8.05 10.13
N GLY A 17 5.47 -7.84 9.28
CA GLY A 17 4.08 -8.30 9.50
C GLY A 17 3.04 -7.21 9.81
N PHE A 18 3.30 -5.92 9.53
CA PHE A 18 2.25 -4.90 9.67
C PHE A 18 1.17 -5.03 8.58
N ASP A 19 -0.07 -4.74 8.99
CA ASP A 19 -1.16 -4.40 8.08
C ASP A 19 -0.99 -2.93 7.64
N VAL A 20 -0.45 -2.73 6.43
CA VAL A 20 -0.06 -1.40 5.94
C VAL A 20 -1.26 -0.71 5.32
N LEU A 21 -1.76 0.35 5.95
CA LEU A 21 -2.85 1.16 5.40
C LEU A 21 -2.40 2.02 4.20
N PRO A 22 -3.31 2.41 3.29
CA PRO A 22 -3.03 3.40 2.26
C PRO A 22 -2.41 4.69 2.85
N PRO A 23 -1.41 5.28 2.16
CA PRO A 23 -0.70 6.44 2.67
C PRO A 23 -1.55 7.71 2.55
N PHE A 24 -1.43 8.61 3.53
CA PHE A 24 -1.95 9.96 3.41
C PHE A 24 -0.85 10.88 2.87
N VAL A 25 -0.90 11.19 1.58
CA VAL A 25 0.14 11.99 0.90
C VAL A 25 -0.40 13.36 0.53
N VAL A 26 0.27 14.42 0.99
CA VAL A 26 -0.07 15.80 0.65
C VAL A 26 0.98 16.37 -0.31
N HIS A 27 0.53 16.79 -1.49
CA HIS A 27 1.41 17.37 -2.51
C HIS A 27 1.39 18.91 -2.47
N ARG A 28 2.45 19.54 -3.00
CA ARG A 28 2.58 21.00 -3.12
C ARG A 28 2.36 21.71 -1.78
N THR A 29 2.98 21.19 -0.72
CA THR A 29 2.84 21.70 0.65
C THR A 29 3.40 23.11 0.84
N SER A 30 4.36 23.52 -0.01
CA SER A 30 4.93 24.87 -0.01
C SER A 30 3.98 25.98 -0.51
N ARG A 31 2.78 25.63 -0.97
CA ARG A 31 1.77 26.56 -1.52
C ARG A 31 0.38 26.33 -0.92
N ILE A 32 0.32 25.96 0.35
CA ILE A 32 -0.95 25.75 1.06
C ILE A 32 -1.43 27.09 1.62
N ASP A 33 -2.70 27.43 1.38
CA ASP A 33 -3.42 28.53 2.03
C ASP A 33 -4.28 28.02 3.20
N GLU A 34 -4.91 28.92 3.94
CA GLU A 34 -5.69 28.59 5.14
C GLU A 34 -6.86 27.64 4.82
N VAL A 35 -7.55 27.85 3.70
CA VAL A 35 -8.69 27.03 3.28
C VAL A 35 -8.23 25.60 2.99
N ARG A 36 -7.14 25.44 2.24
CA ARG A 36 -6.59 24.12 1.93
C ARG A 36 -6.01 23.44 3.18
N PHE A 37 -5.40 24.20 4.08
CA PHE A 37 -4.91 23.66 5.35
C PHE A 37 -6.06 23.09 6.19
N ALA A 38 -7.14 23.85 6.38
CA ALA A 38 -8.32 23.38 7.11
C ALA A 38 -8.90 22.09 6.48
N GLY A 39 -9.02 22.04 5.15
CA GLY A 39 -9.46 20.82 4.46
C GLY A 39 -8.53 19.61 4.66
N LEU A 40 -7.22 19.83 4.77
CA LEU A 40 -6.26 18.75 5.08
C LEU A 40 -6.37 18.27 6.52
N CYS A 41 -6.65 19.16 7.48
CA CYS A 41 -6.92 18.79 8.86
C CYS A 41 -8.17 17.90 8.97
N GLU A 42 -9.26 18.28 8.31
CA GLU A 42 -10.49 17.48 8.24
C GLU A 42 -10.21 16.10 7.61
N ALA A 43 -9.55 16.06 6.45
CA ALA A 43 -9.23 14.80 5.77
C ALA A 43 -8.29 13.89 6.59
N LEU A 44 -7.33 14.47 7.31
CA LEU A 44 -6.48 13.70 8.22
C LEU A 44 -7.27 13.18 9.43
N GLY A 45 -8.18 14.00 9.97
CA GLY A 45 -9.10 13.60 11.03
C GLY A 45 -9.95 12.40 10.62
N GLU A 46 -10.61 12.48 9.47
CA GLU A 46 -11.42 11.38 8.93
C GLU A 46 -10.62 10.08 8.75
N ARG A 47 -9.36 10.18 8.31
CA ARG A 47 -8.48 9.01 8.21
C ARG A 47 -8.21 8.40 9.58
N LEU A 48 -7.96 9.20 10.60
CA LEU A 48 -7.71 8.72 11.96
C LEU A 48 -8.96 8.09 12.58
N ASP A 49 -10.13 8.68 12.34
CA ASP A 49 -11.42 8.13 12.77
C ASP A 49 -11.71 6.76 12.12
N ASN A 50 -11.22 6.56 10.89
CA ASN A 50 -11.35 5.30 10.16
C ASN A 50 -10.13 4.38 10.25
N LEU A 51 -9.16 4.65 11.13
CA LEU A 51 -7.88 3.92 11.18
C LEU A 51 -8.06 2.40 11.28
N TRP A 52 -9.02 1.95 12.09
CA TRP A 52 -9.30 0.52 12.33
C TRP A 52 -10.28 -0.11 11.33
N ARG A 53 -10.84 0.69 10.42
CA ARG A 53 -11.84 0.27 9.43
C ARG A 53 -11.31 0.30 8.01
N THR A 54 -10.27 1.10 7.78
CA THR A 54 -9.64 1.25 6.47
C THR A 54 -8.99 -0.07 6.07
N GLU A 55 -9.30 -0.57 4.87
CA GLU A 55 -8.69 -1.78 4.36
C GLU A 55 -7.18 -1.56 4.13
N PRO A 56 -6.32 -2.47 4.64
CA PRO A 56 -4.90 -2.43 4.35
C PRO A 56 -4.61 -2.69 2.86
N ILE A 57 -3.42 -2.27 2.41
CA ILE A 57 -2.88 -2.68 1.12
C ILE A 57 -2.69 -4.19 1.14
N ALA A 58 -3.35 -4.88 0.21
CA ALA A 58 -3.39 -6.33 0.15
C ALA A 58 -2.10 -6.93 -0.44
N TYR A 59 -0.95 -6.71 0.22
CA TYR A 59 0.31 -7.31 -0.17
C TYR A 59 0.27 -8.85 -0.02
N ARG A 60 0.83 -9.55 -1.00
CA ARG A 60 0.93 -11.01 -0.99
C ARG A 60 1.94 -11.47 0.05
N LYS A 61 1.50 -12.35 0.95
CA LYS A 61 2.38 -12.95 1.97
C LYS A 61 3.34 -13.96 1.34
N GLN A 62 4.63 -13.85 1.67
CA GLN A 62 5.68 -14.69 1.09
C GLN A 62 5.42 -16.20 1.26
N ASN A 63 5.03 -16.62 2.47
CA ASN A 63 4.88 -18.05 2.81
C ASN A 63 3.41 -18.52 2.78
N ALA A 64 2.55 -17.86 2.00
CA ALA A 64 1.13 -18.21 1.90
C ALA A 64 0.74 -18.92 0.59
N GLY A 65 1.73 -19.32 -0.22
CA GLY A 65 1.51 -20.15 -1.41
C GLY A 65 1.66 -19.43 -2.75
N ASP A 66 1.76 -18.10 -2.77
CA ASP A 66 1.87 -17.29 -3.99
C ASP A 66 3.28 -17.25 -4.60
N TYR A 67 4.30 -17.62 -3.83
CA TYR A 67 5.70 -17.59 -4.22
C TYR A 67 6.28 -19.01 -4.29
N GLU A 68 7.18 -19.22 -5.25
CA GLU A 68 8.04 -20.39 -5.30
C GLU A 68 9.10 -20.30 -4.19
N ILE A 69 9.25 -21.35 -3.38
CA ILE A 69 10.25 -21.41 -2.31
C ILE A 69 11.33 -22.43 -2.73
N PRO A 70 12.64 -22.08 -2.73
CA PRO A 70 13.24 -20.90 -2.10
C PRO A 70 13.52 -19.72 -3.04
N ALA A 71 13.07 -19.75 -4.30
CA ALA A 71 13.40 -18.72 -5.29
C ALA A 71 12.79 -17.34 -4.97
N LEU A 72 11.71 -17.30 -4.19
CA LEU A 72 10.93 -16.12 -3.82
C LEU A 72 10.42 -15.31 -5.03
N THR A 73 10.21 -16.00 -6.15
CA THR A 73 9.54 -15.46 -7.34
C THR A 73 8.06 -15.84 -7.30
N LEU A 74 7.17 -14.94 -7.75
CA LEU A 74 5.75 -15.26 -7.90
C LEU A 74 5.55 -16.44 -8.86
N LYS A 75 4.58 -17.31 -8.56
CA LYS A 75 4.19 -18.39 -9.46
C LYS A 75 3.56 -17.84 -10.74
N ALA A 76 3.66 -18.60 -11.82
CA ALA A 76 3.24 -18.14 -13.16
C ALA A 76 1.74 -17.83 -13.28
N ASP A 77 0.91 -18.50 -12.47
CA ASP A 77 -0.55 -18.39 -12.44
C ASP A 77 -1.09 -17.35 -11.46
N VAL A 78 -0.24 -16.79 -10.58
CA VAL A 78 -0.65 -15.90 -9.49
C VAL A 78 -0.95 -14.47 -9.97
N ALA A 79 -0.22 -13.98 -10.96
CA ALA A 79 -0.40 -12.64 -11.53
C ALA A 79 -0.02 -12.63 -13.03
N PRO A 80 -0.72 -13.40 -13.88
CA PRO A 80 -0.36 -13.58 -15.27
C PRO A 80 -0.34 -12.23 -16.01
N GLY A 81 0.74 -11.96 -16.74
CA GLY A 81 0.91 -10.73 -17.50
C GLY A 81 1.34 -9.50 -16.69
N GLN A 82 1.38 -9.59 -15.35
CA GLN A 82 1.85 -8.49 -14.50
C GLN A 82 3.36 -8.60 -14.21
N LYS A 83 4.01 -7.45 -14.06
CA LYS A 83 5.43 -7.33 -13.73
C LYS A 83 5.64 -6.19 -12.74
N GLY A 84 6.77 -6.20 -12.04
CA GLY A 84 7.13 -5.15 -11.09
C GLY A 84 6.30 -5.19 -9.81
N PHE A 85 6.25 -4.07 -9.09
CA PHE A 85 5.67 -3.97 -7.75
C PHE A 85 4.17 -4.30 -7.68
N ALA A 86 3.41 -3.96 -8.74
CA ALA A 86 1.98 -4.24 -8.81
C ALA A 86 1.64 -5.74 -8.70
N ALA A 87 2.53 -6.63 -9.15
CA ALA A 87 2.30 -8.08 -9.08
C ALA A 87 2.22 -8.60 -7.63
N HIS A 88 2.78 -7.85 -6.66
CA HIS A 88 2.80 -8.21 -5.24
C HIS A 88 1.56 -7.72 -4.48
N VAL A 89 0.59 -7.12 -5.16
CA VAL A 89 -0.67 -6.69 -4.57
C VAL A 89 -1.79 -7.56 -5.12
N LEU A 90 -2.65 -8.08 -4.24
CA LEU A 90 -3.87 -8.77 -4.66
C LEU A 90 -4.79 -7.78 -5.36
N GLN A 91 -5.21 -8.10 -6.59
CA GLN A 91 -6.24 -7.33 -7.25
C GLN A 91 -7.62 -7.78 -6.76
N PRO A 92 -8.59 -6.86 -6.60
CA PRO A 92 -9.97 -7.25 -6.39
C PRO A 92 -10.41 -8.18 -7.51
N GLN A 93 -11.06 -9.29 -7.18
CA GLN A 93 -11.73 -10.10 -8.20
C GLN A 93 -12.88 -9.25 -8.79
N ALA A 94 -12.92 -9.18 -10.13
CA ALA A 94 -13.98 -8.50 -10.88
C ALA A 94 -15.34 -9.18 -10.70
#